data_AF-A0A9D8P746-F1
#
_entry.id   AF-A0A9D8P746-F1
#
_cell.length_a   1.000
_cell.length_b   1.000
_cell.length_c   1.000
_cell.angle_alpha   90.00
_cell.angle_beta   90.00
_cell.angle_gamma   90.00
#
_symmetry.space_group_name_H-M   'P 1'
#
loop_
_entity.id
_entity.type
_entity.pdbx_description
1 polymer ?
#
loop_
_entity_poly.entity_id
_entity_poly.type
_entity_poly.pdbx_seq_one_letter_code
_entity_poly.pdbx_strand_id
1 'polypeptide(L)'
;MILETIPIEVFVVQKYNAPEVQKLVEHWRIEPETIMKNVIEHFRELGIFGVPMAQQVMMLDAMRTYLRTSPEITRMVMKSEQEEAIRARTKHAE
;
A
#
# COMPACT_ATOMS: atom_id res chain seq x y z
N MET A 1 26.78 17.03 -7.73
CA MET A 1 25.94 16.47 -6.65
C MET A 1 25.13 15.35 -7.29
N ILE A 2 25.47 14.09 -7.02
CA ILE A 2 24.71 12.96 -7.58
C ILE A 2 23.42 12.91 -6.76
N LEU A 3 22.30 13.29 -7.38
CA LEU A 3 20.99 13.10 -6.76
C LEU A 3 20.75 11.58 -6.73
N GLU A 4 21.03 10.97 -5.60
CA GLU A 4 20.81 9.54 -5.42
C GLU A 4 19.32 9.25 -5.61
N THR A 5 19.03 8.30 -6.49
CA THR A 5 17.68 7.80 -6.77
C THR A 5 17.53 6.48 -6.04
N ILE A 6 16.46 6.33 -5.27
CA ILE A 6 16.16 5.09 -4.56
C ILE A 6 15.25 4.24 -5.45
N PRO A 7 15.51 2.94 -5.66
CA PRO A 7 14.58 2.07 -6.37
C PRO A 7 13.18 2.12 -5.77
N ILE A 8 12.13 2.08 -6.60
CA ILE A 8 10.75 2.26 -6.14
C ILE A 8 10.35 1.18 -5.12
N GLU A 9 10.86 -0.04 -5.26
CA GLU A 9 10.61 -1.16 -4.34
C GLU A 9 11.20 -0.87 -2.96
N VAL A 10 12.43 -0.37 -2.93
CA VAL A 10 13.11 0.02 -1.69
C VAL A 10 12.39 1.20 -1.05
N PHE A 11 11.98 2.18 -1.84
CA PHE A 11 11.21 3.33 -1.36
C PHE A 11 9.89 2.89 -0.73
N VAL A 12 9.10 2.06 -1.42
CA VAL A 12 7.80 1.58 -0.91
C VAL A 12 7.99 0.78 0.37
N VAL A 13 8.95 -0.16 0.44
CA VAL A 13 9.22 -0.94 1.67
C VAL A 13 9.63 -0.04 2.83
N GLN A 14 10.50 0.94 2.60
CA GLN A 14 10.93 1.87 3.65
C GLN A 14 9.76 2.73 4.16
N LYS A 15 8.94 3.26 3.26
CA LYS A 15 7.85 4.18 3.60
C LYS A 15 6.58 3.47 4.06
N TYR A 16 6.37 2.21 3.70
CA TYR A 16 5.23 1.43 4.17
C TYR A 16 5.23 1.30 5.70
N ASN A 17 6.41 1.17 6.29
CA ASN A 17 6.60 1.08 7.74
C ASN A 17 6.52 2.44 8.46
N ALA A 18 6.30 3.55 7.74
CA ALA A 18 6.17 4.86 8.36
C ALA A 18 4.85 4.95 9.16
N PRO A 19 4.82 5.59 10.35
CA PRO A 19 3.63 5.66 11.20
C PRO A 19 2.37 6.18 10.49
N GLU A 20 2.54 7.12 9.57
CA GLU A 20 1.46 7.72 8.78
C GLU A 20 0.85 6.78 7.75
N VAL A 21 1.59 5.79 7.27
CA VAL A 21 1.09 4.73 6.39
C VAL A 21 0.50 3.61 7.21
N GLN A 22 1.17 3.20 8.29
CA GLN A 22 0.68 2.16 9.20
C GLN A 22 -0.71 2.48 9.76
N LYS A 23 -0.94 3.71 10.20
CA LYS A 23 -2.27 4.17 10.65
C LYS A 23 -3.37 4.07 9.59
N LEU A 24 -3.02 4.12 8.32
CA LEU A 24 -3.98 4.00 7.22
C LEU A 24 -4.36 2.54 6.97
N VAL A 25 -3.38 1.64 7.09
CA VAL A 25 -3.50 0.22 6.70
C VAL A 25 -3.72 -0.73 7.88
N GLU A 26 -3.64 -0.26 9.13
CA GLU A 26 -3.68 -1.07 10.35
C GLU A 26 -4.89 -2.02 10.43
N HIS A 27 -6.03 -1.59 9.92
CA HIS A 27 -7.28 -2.37 9.99
C HIS A 27 -7.53 -3.19 8.72
N TRP A 28 -6.69 -3.02 7.70
CA TRP A 28 -6.81 -3.77 6.47
C TRP A 28 -6.25 -5.15 6.75
N ARG A 29 -7.15 -6.14 6.77
CA ARG A 29 -6.83 -7.55 7.05
C ARG A 29 -6.14 -8.23 5.85
N ILE A 30 -5.24 -7.51 5.20
CA ILE A 30 -4.54 -7.87 3.98
C ILE A 30 -3.05 -7.96 4.29
N GLU A 31 -2.37 -8.94 3.70
CA GLU A 31 -0.93 -9.07 3.82
C GLU A 31 -0.22 -7.80 3.29
N PRO A 32 0.69 -7.19 4.08
CA PRO A 32 1.45 -6.00 3.68
C PRO A 32 2.10 -6.13 2.30
N GLU A 33 2.65 -7.31 2.00
CA GLU A 33 3.31 -7.63 0.74
C GLU A 33 2.39 -7.45 -0.47
N THR A 34 1.12 -7.81 -0.32
CA THR A 34 0.12 -7.67 -1.38
C THR A 34 -0.15 -6.20 -1.67
N ILE A 35 -0.32 -5.39 -0.63
CA ILE A 35 -0.53 -3.94 -0.78
C ILE A 35 0.72 -3.27 -1.36
N MET A 36 1.91 -3.59 -0.84
CA MET A 36 3.17 -3.05 -1.33
C MET A 36 3.39 -3.39 -2.81
N LYS A 37 3.12 -4.63 -3.23
CA LYS A 37 3.20 -5.04 -4.63
C LYS A 37 2.28 -4.22 -5.51
N ASN A 38 1.04 -4.00 -5.09
CA ASN A 38 0.08 -3.21 -5.85
C ASN A 38 0.53 -1.74 -6.01
N VAL A 39 1.05 -1.14 -4.94
CA VAL A 39 1.62 0.22 -4.97
C VAL A 39 2.82 0.30 -5.93
N ILE A 40 3.72 -0.68 -5.89
CA ILE A 40 4.89 -0.75 -6.77
C ILE A 40 4.46 -0.89 -8.23
N GLU A 41 3.50 -1.78 -8.53
CA GLU A 41 2.96 -1.99 -9.87
C GLU A 41 2.33 -0.70 -10.41
N HIS A 42 1.50 -0.02 -9.61
CA HIS A 42 0.92 1.26 -9.99
C HIS A 42 1.97 2.31 -10.36
N PHE A 43 3.02 2.47 -9.54
CA PHE A 43 4.09 3.42 -9.87
C PHE A 43 4.87 3.02 -11.12
N ARG A 44 5.13 1.72 -11.33
CA ARG A 44 5.78 1.23 -12.55
C ARG A 44 4.93 1.45 -13.80
N GLU A 45 3.61 1.31 -13.71
CA GLU A 45 2.67 1.64 -14.81
C GLU A 45 2.72 3.12 -15.18
N LEU A 46 2.97 4.00 -14.21
CA LEU A 46 3.21 5.43 -14.43
C LEU A 46 4.64 5.75 -14.93
N GLY A 47 5.47 4.73 -15.16
CA GLY A 47 6.87 4.87 -15.60
C GLY A 47 7.84 5.26 -14.49
N ILE A 48 7.44 5.12 -13.22
CA ILE A 48 8.26 5.46 -12.05
C ILE A 48 8.96 4.20 -11.53
N PHE A 49 10.25 4.10 -11.82
CA PHE A 49 11.10 2.98 -11.37
C PHE A 49 12.04 3.36 -10.22
N GLY A 50 12.16 4.66 -9.93
CA GLY A 50 13.01 5.17 -8.86
C GLY A 50 12.55 6.54 -8.40
N VAL A 51 12.81 6.83 -7.13
CA VAL A 51 12.42 8.07 -6.45
C VAL A 51 13.68 8.88 -6.14
N PRO A 52 13.83 10.07 -6.75
CA PRO A 52 14.90 11.00 -6.37
C PRO A 52 14.77 11.39 -4.90
N MET A 53 15.87 11.49 -4.16
CA MET A 53 15.84 11.88 -2.73
C MET A 53 15.05 13.17 -2.47
N ALA A 54 15.19 14.18 -3.35
CA ALA A 54 14.49 15.46 -3.25
C ALA A 54 12.96 15.34 -3.38
N GLN A 55 12.46 14.26 -3.97
CA GLN A 55 11.04 14.05 -4.25
C GLN A 55 10.38 13.02 -3.32
N GLN A 56 11.10 12.49 -2.32
CA GLN A 56 10.55 11.45 -1.44
C GLN A 56 9.28 11.88 -0.71
N VAL A 57 9.20 13.14 -0.27
CA VAL A 57 8.02 13.66 0.43
C VAL A 57 6.80 13.68 -0.49
N MET A 58 6.98 14.20 -1.71
CA MET A 58 5.93 14.21 -2.73
C MET A 58 5.49 12.79 -3.10
N MET A 59 6.44 11.87 -3.28
CA MET A 59 6.15 10.47 -3.60
C MET A 59 5.44 9.74 -2.46
N LEU A 60 5.75 10.08 -1.21
CA LEU A 60 5.06 9.54 -0.04
C LEU A 60 3.60 10.01 -0.02
N ASP A 61 3.33 11.28 -0.30
CA ASP A 61 1.95 11.78 -0.37
C ASP A 61 1.19 11.20 -1.57
N ALA A 62 1.86 10.96 -2.70
CA ALA A 62 1.28 10.24 -3.83
C ALA A 62 0.89 8.80 -3.44
N MET A 63 1.78 8.08 -2.75
CA MET A 63 1.52 6.73 -2.22
C MET A 63 0.33 6.74 -1.25
N ARG A 64 0.28 7.69 -0.31
CA ARG A 64 -0.83 7.80 0.65
C ARG A 64 -2.16 8.12 -0.03
N THR A 65 -2.13 8.98 -1.05
CA THR A 65 -3.31 9.28 -1.87
C THR A 65 -3.79 8.02 -2.57
N TYR A 66 -2.89 7.31 -3.25
CA TYR A 66 -3.22 6.06 -3.93
C TYR A 66 -3.85 5.03 -2.99
N LEU A 67 -3.26 4.81 -1.80
CA LEU A 67 -3.82 3.90 -0.80
C LEU A 67 -5.25 4.29 -0.37
N ARG A 68 -5.55 5.60 -0.27
CA ARG A 68 -6.89 6.08 0.13
C ARG A 68 -7.93 6.01 -0.97
N THR A 69 -7.52 6.23 -2.22
CA THR A 69 -8.48 6.48 -3.31
C THR A 69 -8.46 5.39 -4.38
N SER A 70 -7.52 4.45 -4.35
CA SER A 70 -7.44 3.37 -5.34
C SER A 70 -8.67 2.46 -5.24
N PRO A 71 -9.47 2.35 -6.32
CA PRO A 71 -10.60 1.42 -6.36
C PRO A 71 -10.17 -0.04 -6.21
N GLU A 72 -8.93 -0.36 -6.57
CA GLU A 72 -8.38 -1.69 -6.39
C GLU A 72 -8.14 -2.01 -4.92
N ILE A 73 -7.44 -1.11 -4.21
CA ILE A 73 -7.21 -1.24 -2.77
C ILE A 73 -8.54 -1.30 -2.02
N THR A 74 -9.51 -0.43 -2.35
CA THR A 74 -10.84 -0.48 -1.74
C THR A 74 -11.52 -1.82 -1.94
N ARG A 75 -11.50 -2.38 -3.16
CA ARG A 75 -12.08 -3.70 -3.44
C ARG A 75 -11.40 -4.82 -2.66
N MET A 76 -10.07 -4.77 -2.52
CA MET A 76 -9.33 -5.74 -1.72
C MET A 76 -9.73 -5.67 -0.24
N VAL A 77 -9.84 -4.46 0.33
CA VAL A 77 -10.24 -4.26 1.73
C VAL A 77 -11.66 -4.79 1.95
N MET A 78 -12.61 -4.41 1.10
CA MET A 78 -13.99 -4.88 1.20
C MET A 78 -14.11 -6.40 1.08
N LYS A 79 -13.36 -7.02 0.16
CA LYS A 79 -13.36 -8.48 0.01
C LYS A 79 -12.82 -9.16 1.27
N SER A 80 -11.72 -8.65 1.81
CA SER A 80 -11.12 -9.18 3.03
C SER A 80 -12.07 -9.11 4.23
N GLU A 81 -12.78 -7.99 4.38
CA GLU A 81 -13.78 -7.82 5.46
C GLU A 81 -14.96 -8.77 5.30
N GLN A 82 -15.44 -8.99 4.07
CA GLN A 82 -16.52 -9.93 3.77
C GLN A 82 -16.12 -11.38 4.09
N GLU A 83 -14.90 -11.79 3.73
CA GLU A 83 -14.40 -13.13 4.04
C GLU A 83 -14.30 -13.37 5.56
N GLU A 84 -13.87 -12.36 6.33
CA GLU A 84 -13.85 -12.44 7.80
C GLU A 84 -15.26 -12.55 8.38
N ALA A 85 -16.22 -11.74 7.89
CA ALA A 85 -17.61 -11.80 8.32
C ALA A 85 -18.27 -13.16 8.05
N ILE A 86 -17.95 -13.80 6.92
CA ILE A 86 -18.43 -15.15 6.60
C ILE A 86 -17.83 -16.17 7.56
N ARG A 87 -16.50 -16.13 7.82
CA ARG A 87 -15.82 -17.03 8.75
C ARG A 87 -16.32 -16.89 10.19
N ALA A 88 -16.67 -15.68 10.62
CA ALA A 88 -17.23 -15.44 11.94
C ALA A 88 -18.62 -16.07 12.09
N ARG A 89 -19.44 -16.07 11.03
CA ARG A 89 -20.78 -16.66 11.03
C ARG A 89 -20.77 -18.18 11.01
N THR A 90 -19.85 -18.81 10.27
CA THR A 90 -19.74 -20.28 10.24
C THR A 90 -19.23 -20.87 11.56
N LYS A 91 -18.38 -20.16 12.30
CA LYS A 91 -17.92 -20.58 13.65
C LYS A 91 -18.98 -20.52 14.75
N HIS A 92 -20.12 -19.88 14.52
CA HIS A 92 -21.24 -19.82 15.47
C HIS A 92 -22.37 -20.80 15.15
N ALA A 93 -22.21 -21.61 14.09
CA ALA A 93 -23.18 -22.62 13.67
C ALA A 93 -22.74 -24.06 14.01
N GLU A 94 -21.58 -24.24 14.66
CA GLU A 94 -21.12 -25.49 15.30
C GLU A 94 -21.23 -25.37 16.82
#